data_AF-A0A0C2MCG8-F1
#
_entry.id   AF-A0A0C2MCG8-F1
#
_cell.length_a   1.000
_cell.length_b   1.000
_cell.length_c   1.000
_cell.angle_alpha   90.00
_cell.angle_beta   90.00
_cell.angle_gamma   90.00
#
_symmetry.space_group_name_H-M   'P 1'
#
loop_
_entity.id
_entity.type
_entity.pdbx_description
1 polymer ?
#
loop_
_entity_poly.entity_id
_entity_poly.type
_entity_poly.pdbx_seq_one_letter_code
_entity_poly.pdbx_strand_id
1 'polypeptide(L)'
;MILILKSKEADKPNISNFRPISITPTLYRMFSGLLADRIMNIAHLALSPAQRGFLRPDGHHLNSLELLEIVNASSRSMKNAACILFLDFEKALDRIKHRPLVKRCDKIFGSYFDYLVADLFSDSINSIDIDNESSLDITD
;
A
#
# COMPACT_ATOMS: atom_id res chain seq x y z
N MET A 1 3.06 9.70 -15.43
CA MET A 1 3.65 9.55 -14.08
C MET A 1 4.28 10.88 -13.67
N ILE A 2 4.32 11.20 -12.37
CA ILE A 2 5.06 12.34 -11.82
C ILE A 2 6.03 11.85 -10.74
N LEU A 3 7.14 12.57 -10.53
CA LEU A 3 8.12 12.26 -9.49
C LEU A 3 7.96 13.24 -8.32
N ILE A 4 7.83 12.73 -7.10
CA ILE A 4 7.74 13.54 -5.88
C ILE A 4 8.97 13.30 -5.00
N LEU A 5 9.63 14.37 -4.56
CA LEU A 5 10.77 14.30 -3.65
C LEU A 5 10.35 13.74 -2.28
N LYS A 6 11.09 12.76 -1.75
CA LYS A 6 10.84 12.17 -0.42
C LYS A 6 11.14 13.13 0.73
N SER A 7 12.19 13.95 0.62
CA SER A 7 12.60 14.94 1.62
C SER A 7 13.35 16.08 0.95
N LYS A 8 13.14 17.32 1.45
CA LYS A 8 13.80 18.54 0.94
C LYS A 8 15.31 18.60 1.23
N GLU A 9 15.81 17.76 2.13
CA GLU A 9 17.19 17.80 2.64
C GLU A 9 18.16 16.87 1.88
N ALA A 10 17.76 16.30 0.75
CA ALA A 10 18.66 15.45 -0.03
C ALA A 10 19.71 16.32 -0.76
N ASP A 11 20.93 16.36 -0.22
CA ASP A 11 22.08 17.12 -0.75
C ASP A 11 22.45 16.79 -2.22
N LYS A 12 21.90 15.73 -2.81
CA LYS A 12 22.10 15.35 -4.21
C LYS A 12 20.83 14.75 -4.84
N PRO A 13 20.49 15.10 -6.10
CA PRO A 13 19.39 14.47 -6.82
C PRO A 13 19.79 13.03 -7.20
N ASN A 14 19.35 12.05 -6.40
CA ASN A 14 19.39 10.63 -6.74
C ASN A 14 17.96 10.19 -7.09
N ILE A 15 17.78 9.38 -8.14
CA ILE A 15 16.47 8.83 -8.53
C ILE A 15 15.77 8.13 -7.35
N SER A 16 16.53 7.50 -6.46
CA SER A 16 16.01 6.83 -5.25
C SER A 16 15.35 7.78 -4.25
N ASN A 17 15.64 9.09 -4.34
CA ASN A 17 15.04 10.15 -3.51
C ASN A 17 13.66 10.57 -4.01
N PHE A 18 13.23 10.09 -5.18
CA PHE A 18 11.91 10.34 -5.70
C PHE A 18 10.97 9.17 -5.41
N ARG A 19 9.68 9.48 -5.25
CA ARG A 19 8.58 8.53 -5.31
C ARG A 19 7.87 8.74 -6.64
N PRO A 20 7.86 7.75 -7.54
CA PRO A 20 7.00 7.80 -8.71
C PRO A 20 5.53 7.72 -8.29
N ILE A 21 4.69 8.55 -8.89
CA ILE A 21 3.24 8.49 -8.75
C ILE A 21 2.63 8.33 -10.15
N SER A 22 2.00 7.18 -10.35
CA SER A 22 1.27 6.86 -11.57
C SER A 22 0.01 7.71 -11.65
N ILE A 23 -0.09 8.51 -12.72
CA ILE A 23 -1.31 9.24 -13.06
C ILE A 23 -2.06 8.37 -14.05
N THR A 24 -3.15 7.77 -13.58
CA THR A 24 -3.99 6.89 -14.41
C THR A 24 -5.13 7.65 -15.07
N PRO A 25 -5.60 7.21 -16.26
CA PRO A 25 -6.79 7.78 -16.89
C PRO A 25 -8.00 7.75 -15.95
N THR A 26 -8.84 8.79 -16.02
CA THR A 26 -10.01 8.93 -15.12
C THR A 26 -10.92 7.71 -15.13
N LEU A 27 -11.21 7.16 -16.31
CA LEU A 27 -12.06 5.98 -16.46
C LEU A 27 -11.45 4.75 -15.75
N TYR A 28 -10.14 4.55 -15.90
CA TYR A 28 -9.41 3.49 -15.22
C TYR A 28 -9.49 3.67 -13.70
N ARG A 29 -9.30 4.89 -13.19
CA ARG A 29 -9.42 5.20 -11.75
C ARG A 29 -10.82 4.97 -11.20
N MET A 30 -11.87 5.31 -11.97
CA MET A 30 -13.25 5.04 -11.58
C MET A 30 -13.52 3.53 -11.50
N PHE A 31 -13.07 2.79 -12.51
CA PHE A 31 -13.26 1.35 -12.58
C PHE A 31 -12.50 0.61 -11.47
N SER A 32 -11.22 0.92 -11.24
CA SER A 32 -10.44 0.33 -10.15
C SER A 32 -10.99 0.73 -8.77
N GLY A 33 -11.53 1.95 -8.63
CA GLY A 33 -12.23 2.38 -7.42
C GLY A 33 -13.47 1.53 -7.12
N LEU A 34 -14.29 1.21 -8.14
CA LEU A 34 -15.45 0.32 -7.98
C LEU A 34 -15.04 -1.08 -7.50
N LEU A 35 -13.98 -1.63 -8.08
CA LEU A 35 -13.46 -2.95 -7.68
C LEU A 35 -12.90 -2.90 -6.25
N ALA A 36 -12.17 -1.84 -5.88
CA ALA A 36 -11.66 -1.64 -4.54
C ALA A 36 -12.77 -1.54 -3.49
N ASP A 37 -13.84 -0.79 -3.76
CA ASP A 37 -14.99 -0.68 -2.85
C ASP A 37 -15.68 -2.05 -2.63
N ARG A 38 -15.80 -2.87 -3.68
CA ARG A 38 -16.32 -4.25 -3.56
C ARG A 38 -15.44 -5.13 -2.67
N ILE A 39 -14.12 -5.03 -2.82
CA ILE A 39 -13.16 -5.74 -1.95
C ILE A 39 -13.28 -5.25 -0.51
N MET A 40 -13.44 -3.94 -0.32
CA MET A 40 -13.50 -3.33 1.01
C MET A 40 -14.70 -3.81 1.84
N ASN A 41 -15.85 -4.05 1.20
CA ASN A 41 -17.06 -4.53 1.87
C ASN A 41 -16.87 -5.84 2.65
N ILE A 42 -15.93 -6.69 2.20
CA ILE A 42 -15.64 -7.98 2.84
C ILE A 42 -14.29 -7.99 3.54
N ALA A 43 -13.52 -6.90 3.49
CA ALA A 43 -12.15 -6.87 3.96
C ALA A 43 -12.04 -7.21 5.46
N HIS A 44 -13.07 -6.86 6.25
CA HIS A 44 -13.16 -7.19 7.68
C HIS A 44 -13.14 -8.71 7.97
N LEU A 45 -13.49 -9.56 6.99
CA LEU A 45 -13.43 -11.02 7.14
C LEU A 45 -12.01 -11.57 6.99
N ALA A 46 -11.12 -10.82 6.34
CA ALA A 46 -9.77 -11.27 6.00
C ALA A 46 -8.66 -10.52 6.75
N LEU A 47 -8.95 -9.31 7.26
CA LEU A 47 -7.99 -8.45 7.94
C LEU A 47 -8.04 -8.61 9.45
N SER A 48 -6.90 -8.37 10.10
CA SER A 48 -6.82 -8.31 11.56
C SER A 48 -7.68 -7.16 12.10
N PRO A 49 -8.33 -7.31 13.26
CA PRO A 49 -8.99 -6.21 13.96
C PRO A 49 -8.06 -5.03 14.29
N ALA A 50 -6.74 -5.27 14.35
CA ALA A 50 -5.73 -4.24 14.57
C ALA A 50 -5.37 -3.46 13.28
N GLN A 51 -5.79 -3.93 12.10
CA GLN A 51 -5.59 -3.20 10.85
C GLN A 51 -6.50 -1.97 10.86
N ARG A 52 -5.91 -0.77 10.86
CA ARG A 52 -6.66 0.49 10.74
C ARG A 52 -6.30 1.31 9.51
N GLY A 53 -5.21 0.96 8.83
CA GLY A 53 -4.80 1.64 7.61
C GLY A 53 -5.64 1.24 6.41
N PHE A 54 -6.00 2.23 5.58
CA PHE A 54 -6.76 2.05 4.34
C PHE A 54 -8.15 1.41 4.51
N LEU A 55 -8.73 1.50 5.71
CA LEU A 55 -10.10 1.06 6.02
C LEU A 55 -11.00 2.26 6.25
N ARG A 56 -12.29 2.11 5.94
CA ARG A 56 -13.33 3.09 6.26
C ARG A 56 -14.10 2.64 7.51
N PRO A 57 -14.41 3.52 8.47
CA PRO A 57 -13.95 4.91 8.60
C PRO A 57 -12.46 5.01 9.00
N ASP A 58 -11.83 6.14 8.73
CA ASP A 58 -10.41 6.36 9.01
C ASP A 58 -10.10 6.25 10.51
N GLY A 59 -9.40 5.18 10.89
CA GLY A 59 -9.08 4.85 12.28
C GLY A 59 -7.65 5.17 12.71
N HIS A 60 -6.86 5.86 11.88
CA HIS A 60 -5.41 6.03 12.10
C HIS A 60 -5.05 6.63 13.48
N HIS A 61 -5.86 7.58 13.97
CA HIS A 61 -5.67 8.21 15.26
C HIS A 61 -5.80 7.21 16.43
N LEU A 62 -6.63 6.18 16.28
CA LEU A 62 -6.82 5.14 17.28
C LEU A 62 -5.53 4.32 17.47
N ASN A 63 -4.69 4.16 16.45
CA ASN A 63 -3.43 3.41 16.57
C ASN A 63 -2.48 4.11 17.54
N SER A 64 -2.38 5.44 17.47
CA SER A 64 -1.55 6.23 18.38
C SER A 64 -2.09 6.18 19.81
N LEU A 65 -3.41 6.23 19.98
CA LEU A 65 -4.05 6.11 21.29
C LEU A 65 -3.82 4.73 21.91
N GLU A 66 -4.04 3.67 21.15
CA GLU A 66 -3.82 2.29 21.59
C GLU A 66 -2.36 2.04 21.98
N LEU A 67 -1.40 2.55 21.19
CA LEU A 67 0.02 2.46 21.53
C LEU A 67 0.33 3.21 22.83
N LEU A 68 -0.23 4.41 23.02
CA LEU A 68 -0.05 5.17 24.25
C LEU A 68 -0.64 4.44 25.48
N GLU A 69 -1.80 3.82 25.32
CA GLU A 69 -2.42 3.00 26.37
C GLU A 69 -1.55 1.79 26.73
N ILE A 70 -1.02 1.07 25.74
CA ILE A 70 -0.12 -0.07 25.96
C ILE A 70 1.14 0.37 26.70
N VAL A 71 1.74 1.50 26.32
CA VAL A 71 2.93 2.06 26.98
C VAL A 71 2.62 2.46 28.43
N ASN A 72 1.51 3.16 28.66
CA ASN A 72 1.10 3.59 30.00
C ASN A 72 0.79 2.40 30.91
N ALA A 73 0.09 1.38 30.41
CA ALA A 73 -0.19 0.16 31.15
C ALA A 73 1.10 -0.59 31.52
N SER A 74 2.04 -0.67 30.58
CA SER A 74 3.35 -1.30 30.80
C SER A 74 4.17 -0.56 31.85
N SER A 75 4.19 0.78 31.81
CA SER A 75 4.88 1.62 32.80
C SER A 75 4.33 1.43 34.22
N ARG A 76 3.01 1.29 34.36
CA ARG A 76 2.35 1.08 35.66
C ARG A 76 2.56 -0.32 36.24
N SER A 77 2.82 -1.32 35.40
CA SER A 77 2.92 -2.71 35.83
C SER A 77 4.18 -3.02 36.66
N MET A 78 5.19 -2.13 36.66
CA MET A 78 6.43 -2.17 37.49
C MET A 78 7.24 -3.49 37.42
N LYS A 79 6.87 -4.45 36.57
CA LYS A 79 7.40 -5.82 36.62
C LYS A 79 8.23 -6.25 35.41
N ASN A 80 8.23 -5.53 34.29
CA ASN A 80 9.07 -5.85 33.12
C ASN A 80 9.38 -4.60 32.27
N ALA A 81 10.53 -4.60 31.59
CA ALA A 81 10.84 -3.64 30.55
C ALA A 81 9.94 -3.87 29.31
N ALA A 82 9.34 -2.81 28.78
CA ALA A 82 8.58 -2.87 27.54
C ALA A 82 9.49 -2.58 26.34
N CYS A 83 9.27 -3.30 25.24
CA CYS A 83 9.96 -3.08 23.96
C CYS A 83 8.92 -2.78 22.87
N ILE A 84 9.20 -1.78 22.04
CA ILE A 84 8.37 -1.42 20.89
C ILE A 84 9.20 -1.67 19.63
N LEU A 85 8.65 -2.44 18.70
CA LEU A 85 9.26 -2.72 17.41
C LEU A 85 8.54 -1.94 16.31
N PHE A 86 9.25 -1.03 15.65
CA PHE A 86 8.76 -0.33 14.46
C PHE A 86 9.22 -1.09 13.21
N LEU A 87 8.26 -1.59 12.44
CA LEU A 87 8.49 -2.31 11.17
C LEU A 87 8.00 -1.46 10.01
N ASP A 88 8.82 -1.34 8.97
CA ASP A 88 8.46 -0.68 7.71
C ASP A 88 8.92 -1.52 6.51
N PHE A 89 8.13 -1.50 5.44
CA PHE A 89 8.41 -2.26 4.23
C PHE A 89 8.96 -1.32 3.15
N GLU A 90 10.19 -1.59 2.69
CA GLU A 90 10.77 -0.84 1.58
C GLU A 90 9.99 -1.11 0.29
N LYS A 91 9.49 -0.05 -0.35
CA LYS A 91 8.76 -0.12 -1.63
C LYS A 91 7.63 -1.15 -1.61
N ALA A 92 6.81 -1.13 -0.55
CA ALA A 92 5.78 -2.14 -0.32
C ALA A 92 4.86 -2.36 -1.52
N LEU A 93 4.43 -1.30 -2.23
CA LEU A 93 3.54 -1.42 -3.37
C LEU A 93 4.24 -2.00 -4.61
N ASP A 94 5.51 -1.70 -4.81
CA ASP A 94 6.29 -2.16 -5.96
C ASP A 94 6.74 -3.62 -5.81
N ARG A 95 6.76 -4.14 -4.57
CA ARG A 95 7.24 -5.51 -4.26
C ARG A 95 6.12 -6.53 -4.10
N ILE A 96 4.85 -6.13 -4.21
CA ILE A 96 3.71 -7.04 -4.04
C ILE A 96 3.52 -7.87 -5.31
N LYS A 97 3.62 -9.19 -5.18
CA LYS A 97 3.29 -10.12 -6.27
C LYS A 97 1.78 -10.08 -6.53
N HIS A 98 1.37 -9.86 -7.76
CA HIS A 98 -0.06 -9.79 -8.14
C HIS A 98 -0.75 -11.16 -8.11
N ARG A 99 -0.07 -12.24 -8.51
CA ARG A 99 -0.67 -13.59 -8.63
C ARG A 99 -1.31 -14.12 -7.32
N PRO A 100 -0.67 -14.01 -6.13
CA PRO A 100 -1.31 -14.38 -4.87
C PRO A 100 -2.55 -13.53 -4.52
N LEU A 101 -2.56 -12.25 -4.89
CA LEU A 101 -3.70 -11.36 -4.65
C LEU A 101 -4.92 -11.78 -5.47
N VAL A 102 -4.72 -11.98 -6.78
CA VAL A 102 -5.77 -12.43 -7.70
C VAL A 102 -6.37 -13.75 -7.22
N LYS A 103 -5.53 -14.76 -6.96
CA LYS A 103 -5.99 -16.07 -6.43
C LYS A 103 -6.82 -16.00 -5.16
N ARG A 104 -6.60 -14.98 -4.32
CA ARG A 104 -7.37 -14.82 -3.07
C ARG A 104 -8.73 -14.18 -3.35
N CYS A 105 -8.84 -13.41 -4.41
CA CYS A 105 -10.11 -12.87 -4.91
C CYS A 105 -10.98 -13.98 -5.54
N ASP A 106 -10.38 -14.98 -6.22
CA ASP A 106 -11.12 -16.07 -6.90
C ASP A 106 -12.13 -16.74 -5.98
N LYS A 107 -11.64 -17.10 -4.79
CA LYS A 107 -12.38 -17.86 -3.80
C LYS A 107 -13.58 -17.09 -3.24
N ILE A 108 -13.62 -15.78 -3.42
CA ILE A 108 -14.61 -14.91 -2.80
C ILE A 108 -15.55 -14.28 -3.84
N PHE A 109 -15.02 -13.89 -5.00
CA PHE A 109 -15.76 -13.17 -6.04
C PHE A 109 -15.98 -13.96 -7.33
N GLY A 110 -15.28 -15.09 -7.50
CA GLY A 110 -15.32 -15.93 -8.68
C GLY A 110 -14.41 -15.46 -9.83
N SER A 111 -14.27 -16.33 -10.82
CA SER A 111 -13.27 -16.24 -11.88
C SER A 111 -13.37 -14.99 -12.76
N TYR A 112 -14.57 -14.44 -12.97
CA TYR A 112 -14.73 -13.21 -13.76
C TYR A 112 -14.14 -11.98 -13.05
N PHE A 113 -14.31 -11.90 -11.72
CA PHE A 113 -13.73 -10.79 -10.95
C PHE A 113 -12.20 -10.84 -10.98
N ASP A 114 -11.65 -12.04 -10.90
CA ASP A 114 -10.21 -12.28 -11.01
C ASP A 114 -9.64 -11.86 -12.34
N TYR A 115 -10.35 -12.15 -13.44
CA TYR A 115 -9.98 -11.66 -14.76
C TYR A 115 -9.90 -10.13 -14.77
N LEU A 116 -10.91 -9.44 -14.23
CA LEU A 116 -10.92 -7.97 -14.17
C LEU A 116 -9.78 -7.42 -13.32
N VAL A 117 -9.49 -8.04 -12.17
CA VAL A 117 -8.40 -7.61 -11.30
C VAL A 117 -7.03 -7.89 -11.93
N ALA A 118 -6.86 -9.04 -12.59
CA ALA A 118 -5.63 -9.35 -13.31
C ALA A 118 -5.40 -8.39 -14.49
N ASP A 119 -6.46 -8.05 -15.23
CA ASP A 119 -6.44 -7.11 -16.35
C ASP A 119 -6.04 -5.69 -15.90
N LEU A 120 -6.40 -5.28 -14.67
CA LEU A 120 -5.90 -4.02 -14.11
C LEU A 120 -4.37 -3.99 -13.99
N PHE A 121 -3.73 -5.12 -13.71
CA PHE A 121 -2.28 -5.20 -13.50
C PHE A 121 -1.52 -5.51 -14.80
N SER A 122 -2.17 -6.05 -15.83
CA SER A 122 -1.52 -6.33 -17.11
C SER A 122 -1.14 -5.06 -17.87
N ASP A 123 0.00 -5.11 -18.56
CA ASP A 123 0.48 -4.07 -19.49
C ASP A 123 0.65 -2.66 -18.88
N SER A 124 0.70 -2.59 -17.55
CA SER A 124 1.09 -1.40 -16.79
C SER A 124 2.61 -1.19 -16.93
N ILE A 125 3.02 -0.22 -17.74
CA ILE A 125 4.43 0.17 -17.89
C ILE A 125 4.60 1.61 -17.42
N ASN A 126 5.51 1.81 -16.46
CA ASN A 126 5.99 3.14 -16.09
C ASN A 126 7.44 3.29 -16.57
N SER A 127 7.73 4.37 -17.28
CA SER A 127 9.09 4.72 -17.71
C SER A 127 9.50 6.09 -17.16
N ILE A 128 10.77 6.18 -16.77
CA ILE A 128 11.43 7.44 -16.41
C ILE A 128 12.54 7.67 -17.41
N ASP A 129 12.57 8.86 -18.01
CA ASP A 129 13.64 9.30 -18.89
C ASP A 129 14.33 10.51 -18.24
N ILE A 130 15.63 10.39 -17.99
CA ILE A 130 16.48 11.47 -17.47
C ILE A 130 17.71 11.54 -18.39
N ASP A 131 17.87 12.66 -19.09
CA ASP A 131 19.04 12.96 -19.92
C ASP A 131 19.47 11.82 -20.86
N ASN A 132 18.52 11.20 -21.57
CA ASN A 132 18.69 10.05 -22.49
C ASN A 132 19.06 8.70 -21.84
N GLU A 133 19.06 8.59 -20.51
CA GLU A 133 19.08 7.30 -19.83
C GLU A 133 17.66 6.88 -19.44
N SER A 134 17.21 5.73 -19.98
CA SER A 134 15.88 5.17 -19.69
C SER A 134 15.99 4.08 -18.63
N SER A 135 15.14 4.16 -17.60
CA SER A 135 14.86 3.04 -16.71
C SER A 135 13.43 2.55 -16.90
N LEU A 136 13.29 1.24 -17.12
CA LEU A 136 12.02 0.54 -17.20
C LEU A 136 11.71 -0.05 -15.82
N ASP A 137 10.73 0.52 -15.12
CA ASP A 137 10.11 -0.14 -13.97
C ASP A 137 8.89 -0.91 -14.51
N ILE A 138 9.12 -2.17 -14.87
CA ILE A 138 8.04 -3.12 -15.20
C ILE A 138 7.41 -3.54 -13.87
N THR A 139 6.14 -3.21 -13.66
CA THR A 139 5.36 -3.75 -12.55
C THR A 139 4.92 -5.17 -12.93
N ASP A 140 5.60 -6.18 -12.38
CA ASP A 140 5.30 -7.63 -12.53
C ASP A 140 4.21 -8.15 -11.58
#